data_AF-A0A7S3JG49-F1
#
_entry.id   AF-A0A7S3JG49-F1
#
_cell.length_a   1.000
_cell.length_b   1.000
_cell.length_c   1.000
_cell.angle_alpha   90.00
_cell.angle_beta   90.00
_cell.angle_gamma   90.00
#
_symmetry.space_group_name_H-M   'P 1'
#
loop_
_entity.id
_entity.type
_entity.pdbx_description
1 polymer ?
#
loop_
_entity_poly.entity_id
_entity_poly.type
_entity_poly.pdbx_seq_one_letter_code
_entity_poly.pdbx_strand_id
1 'polypeptide(L)'
;NLYKKIKENYKRLDSLKCLSTSLSSFKLRTFVQETNGQLSLYIGETLSNTQIPHGCGFRFKANGEIYEGNWQHGQPHGVGRHIKPCGTVVSSISADNLRFDFESTDHPDGSYQRWARMPSKF
;
A
#
# COMPACT_ATOMS: atom_id res chain seq x y z
N ASN A 1 12.61 14.83 0.38
CA ASN A 1 11.74 15.48 -0.62
C ASN A 1 10.77 14.44 -1.18
N LEU A 2 9.45 14.71 -1.17
CA LEU A 2 8.36 13.82 -1.64
C LEU A 2 8.58 13.30 -3.07
N TYR A 3 9.11 14.15 -3.95
CA TYR A 3 9.45 13.77 -5.33
C TYR A 3 10.42 12.58 -5.41
N LYS A 4 11.43 12.54 -4.53
CA LYS A 4 12.40 11.43 -4.48
C LYS A 4 11.73 10.11 -4.08
N LYS A 5 10.85 10.16 -3.06
CA LYS A 5 10.05 8.99 -2.61
C LYS A 5 9.12 8.50 -3.71
N ILE A 6 8.47 9.39 -4.46
CA ILE A 6 7.61 9.02 -5.59
C ILE A 6 8.43 8.32 -6.68
N LYS A 7 9.58 8.89 -7.06
CA LYS A 7 10.44 8.32 -8.11
C LYS A 7 11.02 6.95 -7.71
N GLU A 8 11.40 6.78 -6.45
CA GLU A 8 11.87 5.49 -5.92
C GLU A 8 10.76 4.44 -5.91
N ASN A 9 9.55 4.80 -5.48
CA ASN A 9 8.43 3.84 -5.45
C ASN A 9 7.87 3.54 -6.85
N TYR A 10 7.93 4.48 -7.79
CA TYR A 10 7.62 4.21 -9.19
C TYR A 10 8.57 3.17 -9.79
N LYS A 11 9.88 3.31 -9.54
CA LYS A 11 10.86 2.27 -9.92
C LYS A 11 10.60 0.94 -9.21
N ARG A 12 10.18 0.99 -7.94
CA ARG A 12 9.76 -0.22 -7.22
C ARG A 12 8.57 -0.86 -7.91
N LEU A 13 7.55 -0.13 -8.35
CA LEU A 13 6.41 -0.70 -9.11
C LEU A 13 6.87 -1.43 -10.38
N ASP A 14 7.78 -0.83 -11.16
CA ASP A 14 8.33 -1.47 -12.36
C ASP A 14 9.09 -2.77 -12.03
N SER A 15 9.82 -2.78 -10.91
CA SER A 15 10.55 -3.98 -10.42
C SER A 15 9.66 -4.98 -9.69
N LEU A 16 8.57 -4.51 -9.09
CA LEU A 16 7.67 -5.28 -8.24
C LEU A 16 6.69 -6.11 -9.03
N LYS A 17 6.74 -6.10 -10.39
CA LYS A 17 5.96 -6.95 -11.34
C LYS A 17 5.16 -7.98 -10.56
N CYS A 18 4.01 -7.54 -10.08
CA CYS A 18 3.38 -8.15 -8.93
C CYS A 18 2.56 -9.33 -9.45
N LEU A 19 3.23 -10.37 -9.94
CA LEU A 19 2.71 -11.62 -10.52
C LEU A 19 1.43 -11.49 -11.38
N SER A 20 1.19 -10.34 -12.02
CA SER A 20 0.02 -10.04 -12.84
C SER A 20 0.44 -9.52 -14.22
N THR A 21 1.39 -10.19 -14.87
CA THR A 21 1.78 -9.86 -16.24
C THR A 21 0.90 -10.51 -17.31
N SER A 22 -0.40 -10.76 -17.09
CA SER A 22 -1.22 -11.40 -18.15
C SER A 22 -2.73 -11.13 -18.18
N LEU A 23 -3.29 -10.20 -17.39
CA LEU A 23 -4.72 -9.88 -17.49
C LEU A 23 -4.92 -8.48 -18.08
N SER A 24 -5.61 -8.42 -19.22
CA SER A 24 -5.99 -7.20 -19.97
C SER A 24 -6.87 -6.21 -19.19
N SER A 25 -7.19 -6.52 -17.94
CA SER A 25 -8.14 -5.82 -17.08
C SER A 25 -7.51 -4.83 -16.10
N PHE A 26 -6.18 -4.73 -15.99
CA PHE A 26 -5.51 -3.75 -15.11
C PHE A 26 -4.62 -2.75 -15.88
N LYS A 27 -4.58 -1.49 -15.42
CA LYS A 27 -3.74 -0.41 -15.95
C LYS A 27 -2.99 0.31 -14.84
N LEU A 28 -1.72 0.60 -15.05
CA LEU A 28 -0.92 1.42 -14.13
C LEU A 28 -1.36 2.89 -14.22
N ARG A 29 -1.64 3.53 -13.09
CA ARG A 29 -2.06 4.94 -13.01
C ARG A 29 -1.42 5.68 -11.84
N THR A 30 -1.47 7.00 -11.92
CA THR A 30 -1.14 7.94 -10.84
C THR A 30 -2.24 8.99 -10.75
N PHE A 31 -2.86 9.15 -9.59
CA PHE A 31 -3.93 10.12 -9.39
C PHE A 31 -4.14 10.47 -7.91
N VAL A 32 -4.75 11.62 -7.65
CA VAL A 32 -5.09 12.08 -6.29
C VAL A 32 -6.48 11.56 -5.93
N GLN A 33 -6.65 11.11 -4.69
CA GLN A 33 -7.92 10.69 -4.09
C GLN A 33 -8.20 11.55 -2.86
N GLU A 34 -9.45 11.96 -2.70
CA GLU A 34 -9.95 12.56 -1.47
C GLU A 34 -10.81 11.53 -0.72
N THR A 35 -10.57 11.39 0.58
CA THR A 35 -11.38 10.53 1.46
C THR A 35 -11.59 11.25 2.79
N ASN A 36 -12.84 11.56 3.13
CA ASN A 36 -13.20 12.27 4.36
C ASN A 36 -12.39 13.57 4.57
N GLY A 37 -12.20 14.37 3.50
CA GLY A 37 -11.43 15.62 3.55
C GLY A 37 -9.91 15.44 3.60
N GLN A 38 -9.39 14.20 3.56
CA GLN A 38 -7.96 13.94 3.45
C GLN A 38 -7.57 13.59 2.01
N LEU A 39 -6.59 14.31 1.49
CA LEU A 39 -5.97 14.01 0.20
C LEU A 39 -4.92 12.91 0.33
N SER A 40 -4.87 12.06 -0.69
CA SER A 40 -3.83 11.06 -0.87
C SER A 40 -3.44 10.92 -2.33
N LEU A 41 -2.18 10.61 -2.60
CA LEU A 41 -1.69 10.27 -3.93
C LEU A 41 -1.67 8.75 -4.06
N TYR A 42 -2.31 8.21 -5.09
CA TYR A 42 -2.22 6.81 -5.45
C TYR A 42 -1.28 6.60 -6.64
N ILE A 43 -0.45 5.57 -6.58
CA ILE A 43 0.41 5.11 -7.68
C ILE A 43 0.34 3.59 -7.72
N GLY A 44 -0.23 3.02 -8.78
CA GLY A 44 -0.39 1.58 -8.86
C GLY A 44 -1.38 1.13 -9.92
N GLU A 45 -1.70 -0.15 -9.89
CA GLU A 45 -2.65 -0.77 -10.80
C GLU A 45 -4.10 -0.31 -10.48
N THR A 46 -4.91 -0.18 -11.53
CA THR A 46 -6.34 0.10 -11.43
C THR A 46 -7.11 -0.81 -12.36
N LEU A 47 -8.41 -0.98 -12.16
CA LEU A 47 -9.27 -1.57 -13.18
C LEU A 47 -9.15 -0.76 -14.48
N SER A 48 -9.11 -1.46 -15.64
CA SER A 48 -8.71 -0.90 -16.94
C SER A 48 -9.39 0.42 -17.31
N ASN A 49 -10.64 0.59 -16.94
CA ASN A 49 -11.45 1.75 -17.33
C ASN A 49 -11.91 2.61 -16.15
N THR A 50 -11.31 2.45 -14.97
CA THR A 50 -11.64 3.27 -13.79
C THR A 50 -10.37 3.79 -13.11
N GLN A 51 -10.56 4.68 -12.13
CA GLN A 51 -9.53 5.09 -11.18
C GLN A 51 -9.75 4.39 -9.83
N ILE A 52 -10.17 3.12 -9.86
CA ILE A 52 -10.34 2.31 -8.65
C ILE A 52 -9.06 1.49 -8.46
N PRO A 53 -8.30 1.71 -7.37
CA PRO A 53 -7.14 0.88 -7.02
C PRO A 53 -7.45 -0.61 -7.05
N HIS A 54 -6.61 -1.38 -7.73
CA HIS A 54 -6.74 -2.82 -7.83
C HIS A 54 -5.39 -3.43 -8.19
N GLY A 55 -5.03 -4.61 -7.67
CA GLY A 55 -3.70 -5.16 -7.88
C GLY A 55 -2.68 -4.50 -6.96
N CYS A 56 -1.47 -4.23 -7.42
CA CYS A 56 -0.40 -3.71 -6.56
C CYS A 56 -0.25 -2.19 -6.68
N GLY A 57 -0.02 -1.52 -5.55
CA GLY A 57 0.07 -0.07 -5.54
C GLY A 57 0.45 0.54 -4.20
N PHE A 58 0.65 1.85 -4.25
CA PHE A 58 1.06 2.71 -3.15
C PHE A 58 0.02 3.80 -2.93
N ARG A 59 -0.29 4.10 -1.67
CA ARG A 59 -1.08 5.28 -1.27
C ARG A 59 -0.24 6.13 -0.32
N PHE A 60 -0.04 7.39 -0.69
CA PHE A 60 0.67 8.40 0.10
C PHE A 60 -0.35 9.37 0.66
N LYS A 61 -0.59 9.35 1.97
CA LYS A 61 -1.50 10.29 2.62
C LYS A 61 -0.80 11.62 2.89
N ALA A 62 -1.55 12.71 2.91
CA ALA A 62 -1.05 14.04 3.24
C ALA A 62 -0.39 14.13 4.63
N ASN A 63 -0.81 13.29 5.57
CA ASN A 63 -0.22 13.19 6.92
C ASN A 63 1.17 12.49 6.95
N GLY A 64 1.68 12.04 5.81
CA GLY A 64 2.97 11.35 5.69
C GLY A 64 2.91 9.84 5.86
N GLU A 65 1.74 9.25 6.14
CA GLU A 65 1.55 7.81 6.12
C GLU A 65 1.63 7.27 4.69
N ILE A 66 2.23 6.10 4.55
CA ILE A 66 2.33 5.39 3.28
C ILE A 66 1.74 4.00 3.46
N TYR A 67 0.93 3.56 2.51
CA TYR A 67 0.58 2.15 2.35
C TYR A 67 1.18 1.64 1.04
N GLU A 68 1.75 0.43 1.09
CA GLU A 68 2.24 -0.32 -0.06
C GLU A 68 1.66 -1.73 0.04
N GLY A 69 1.02 -2.24 -1.00
CA GLY A 69 0.50 -3.61 -0.96
C GLY A 69 -0.48 -3.93 -2.07
N ASN A 70 -1.21 -5.03 -1.88
CA ASN A 70 -2.31 -5.36 -2.76
C ASN A 70 -3.55 -4.48 -2.46
N TRP A 71 -4.35 -4.33 -3.49
CA TRP A 71 -5.55 -3.52 -3.55
C TRP A 71 -6.64 -4.32 -4.24
N GLN A 72 -7.86 -4.20 -3.73
CA GLN A 72 -9.05 -4.77 -4.34
C GLN A 72 -10.19 -3.78 -4.15
N HIS A 73 -10.87 -3.42 -5.24
CA HIS A 73 -12.01 -2.50 -5.25
C HIS A 73 -11.78 -1.19 -4.45
N GLY A 74 -10.57 -0.62 -4.53
CA GLY A 74 -10.22 0.64 -3.88
C GLY A 74 -9.77 0.53 -2.42
N GLN A 75 -9.79 -0.67 -1.86
CA GLN A 75 -9.36 -0.94 -0.49
C GLN A 75 -8.05 -1.74 -0.45
N PRO A 76 -7.23 -1.54 0.59
CA PRO A 76 -6.15 -2.48 0.94
C PRO A 76 -6.68 -3.92 1.01
N HIS A 77 -6.00 -4.84 0.35
CA HIS A 77 -6.30 -6.27 0.36
C HIS A 77 -4.99 -7.06 0.36
N GLY A 78 -5.03 -8.37 0.56
CA GLY A 78 -3.87 -9.25 0.48
C GLY A 78 -2.76 -8.81 1.42
N VAL A 79 -1.51 -8.94 0.96
CA VAL A 79 -0.32 -8.55 1.72
C VAL A 79 -0.04 -7.07 1.51
N GLY A 80 0.28 -6.36 2.60
CA GLY A 80 0.63 -4.94 2.56
C GLY A 80 1.51 -4.51 3.72
N ARG A 81 1.97 -3.26 3.65
CA ARG A 81 2.78 -2.58 4.67
C ARG A 81 2.29 -1.16 4.84
N HIS A 82 2.04 -0.77 6.08
CA HIS A 82 1.77 0.60 6.50
C HIS A 82 3.02 1.20 7.12
N ILE A 83 3.48 2.31 6.58
CA ILE A 83 4.63 3.06 7.06
C ILE A 83 4.10 4.34 7.70
N LYS A 84 4.28 4.46 9.01
CA LYS A 84 3.89 5.65 9.77
C LYS A 84 4.90 6.79 9.52
N PRO A 85 4.54 8.06 9.75
CA PRO A 85 5.46 9.18 9.57
C PRO A 85 6.73 9.06 10.42
N CYS A 86 6.65 8.40 11.58
CA CYS A 86 7.78 8.09 12.47
C CYS A 86 8.72 6.99 11.95
N GLY A 87 8.42 6.36 10.81
CA GLY A 87 9.22 5.29 10.22
C GLY A 87 8.81 3.88 10.66
N THR A 88 7.93 3.74 11.64
CA THR A 88 7.40 2.43 12.05
C THR A 88 6.68 1.75 10.89
N VAL A 89 7.01 0.49 10.65
CA VAL A 89 6.41 -0.34 9.61
C VAL A 89 5.45 -1.34 10.25
N VAL A 90 4.25 -1.47 9.69
CA VAL A 90 3.25 -2.44 10.10
C VAL A 90 2.89 -3.28 8.89
N SER A 91 3.30 -4.53 8.88
CA SER A 91 2.93 -5.47 7.83
C SER A 91 1.52 -5.99 8.09
N SER A 92 0.71 -6.13 7.05
CA SER A 92 -0.67 -6.60 7.15
C SER A 92 -0.92 -7.70 6.13
N ILE A 93 -1.75 -8.68 6.49
CA ILE A 93 -2.41 -9.57 5.54
C ILE A 93 -3.92 -9.44 5.72
N SER A 94 -4.62 -9.18 4.65
CA SER A 94 -6.07 -8.97 4.61
C SER A 94 -6.69 -9.87 3.56
N ALA A 95 -7.78 -10.52 3.92
CA ALA A 95 -8.59 -11.31 3.02
C ALA A 95 -10.04 -11.12 3.47
N ASP A 96 -10.86 -10.55 2.59
CA ASP A 96 -12.27 -10.25 2.86
C ASP A 96 -12.46 -9.50 4.19
N ASN A 97 -13.30 -10.02 5.09
CA ASN A 97 -13.60 -9.44 6.41
C ASN A 97 -12.54 -9.76 7.49
N LEU A 98 -11.39 -10.34 7.11
CA LEU A 98 -10.32 -10.69 8.03
C LEU A 98 -9.08 -9.85 7.73
N ARG A 99 -8.56 -9.20 8.77
CA ARG A 99 -7.30 -8.48 8.72
C ARG A 99 -6.43 -8.93 9.88
N PHE A 100 -5.21 -9.36 9.54
CA PHE A 100 -4.16 -9.68 10.49
C PHE A 100 -3.05 -8.66 10.31
N ASP A 101 -2.80 -7.89 11.36
CA ASP A 101 -1.70 -6.94 11.40
C ASP A 101 -0.54 -7.51 12.22
N PHE A 102 0.64 -7.47 11.62
CA PHE A 102 1.91 -7.78 12.22
C PHE A 102 2.70 -6.49 12.28
N GLU A 103 2.76 -5.88 13.45
CA GLU A 103 3.62 -4.74 13.64
C GLU A 103 5.07 -5.26 13.74
N SER A 104 5.95 -4.64 12.96
CA SER A 104 7.37 -4.94 12.93
C SER A 104 8.10 -3.62 13.08
N THR A 105 8.67 -3.37 14.26
CA THR A 105 9.54 -2.20 14.40
C THR A 105 10.84 -2.49 13.66
N ASP A 106 11.02 -1.91 12.47
CA ASP A 106 12.34 -1.82 11.84
C ASP A 106 13.15 -0.82 12.68
N HIS A 107 13.95 -1.34 13.60
CA HIS A 107 14.93 -0.54 14.30
C HIS A 107 16.08 -0.19 13.34
N PRO A 108 16.72 0.99 13.47
CA PRO A 108 17.82 1.41 12.60
C PRO A 108 19.02 0.43 12.57
N ASP A 109 19.11 -0.47 13.55
CA ASP A 109 20.13 -1.50 13.69
C ASP A 109 19.81 -2.81 12.90
N GLY A 110 18.68 -2.86 12.21
CA GLY A 110 18.24 -4.04 11.45
C GLY A 110 17.61 -5.14 12.32
N SER A 111 17.31 -4.88 13.58
CA SER A 111 16.59 -5.83 14.43
C SER A 111 15.09 -5.82 14.14
N TYR A 112 14.52 -7.03 14.00
CA TYR A 112 13.09 -7.25 13.77
C TYR A 112 12.46 -7.77 15.06
N GLN A 113 11.54 -7.01 15.67
CA GLN A 113 10.67 -7.55 16.71
C GLN A 113 9.26 -7.74 16.14
N ARG A 114 8.87 -9.01 15.98
CA ARG A 114 7.57 -9.42 15.46
C ARG A 114 6.60 -9.54 16.63
N TRP A 115 5.60 -8.68 16.68
CA TRP A 115 4.49 -8.85 17.59
C TRP A 115 3.20 -8.95 16.79
N ALA A 116 2.46 -10.04 16.99
CA ALA A 116 1.15 -10.20 16.38
C ALA A 116 0.14 -9.45 17.25
N ARG A 117 -0.50 -8.41 16.72
CA ARG A 117 -1.70 -7.85 17.36
C ARG A 117 -2.86 -8.75 16.93
N MET A 118 -3.56 -9.34 17.90
CA MET A 118 -4.75 -10.15 17.65
C MET A 118 -5.80 -9.33 16.87
N PRO A 119 -6.64 -9.97 16.03
CA PRO A 119 -7.47 -9.29 15.03
C PRO A 119 -8.40 -8.24 15.65
N SER A 120 -8.50 -7.06 15.02
CA SER A 120 -9.62 -6.16 15.25
C SER A 120 -10.73 -6.47 14.24
N LYS A 121 -11.93 -6.78 14.72
CA LYS A 121 -13.13 -6.84 13.87
C LYS A 121 -13.49 -5.41 13.45
N PHE A 122 -13.71 -5.20 12.16
CA PHE A 122 -14.35 -4.00 11.61
C PHE A 122 -15.85 -4.21 11.49
#